data_AF-A0A9R0A3X1-F1
#
_entry.id   AF-A0A9R0A3X1-F1
#
_cell.length_a   1.000
_cell.length_b   1.000
_cell.length_c   1.000
_cell.angle_alpha   90.00
_cell.angle_beta   90.00
_cell.angle_gamma   90.00
#
_symmetry.space_group_name_H-M   'P 1'
#
loop_
_entity.id
_entity.type
_entity.pdbx_description
1 polymer ?
#
loop_
_entity_poly.entity_id
_entity_poly.type
_entity_poly.pdbx_seq_one_letter_code
_entity_poly.pdbx_strand_id
1 'polypeptide(L)'
;METTEMAARKSFIGVIHFHECPVQPNLPIYVTVIGVTGLLSLLVMYLRNTLDDGLLVRFCSAFSFTLYLFIVCWFIAGTYWIYSIYPPNYVPTSTGDHCHKALYLFAFWINNLSFLCVFILSLFALYTTLNGRSILFTNRNQYVKI
;
A
#
# COMPACT_ATOMS: atom_id res chain seq x y z
N MET A 1 -5.35 -34.81 -14.38
CA MET A 1 -5.57 -33.40 -14.80
C MET A 1 -6.66 -32.74 -13.94
N GLU A 2 -6.75 -33.11 -12.65
CA GLU A 2 -7.86 -32.76 -11.75
C GLU A 2 -7.43 -31.88 -10.55
N THR A 3 -6.11 -31.70 -10.38
CA THR A 3 -5.50 -30.98 -9.27
C THR A 3 -5.22 -29.50 -9.59
N THR A 4 -5.21 -29.11 -10.88
CA THR A 4 -4.96 -27.72 -11.31
C THR A 4 -6.22 -26.85 -11.29
N GLU A 5 -7.42 -27.42 -11.45
CA GLU A 5 -8.68 -26.65 -11.42
C GLU A 5 -9.17 -26.34 -9.98
N MET A 6 -8.79 -27.15 -8.99
CA MET A 6 -9.12 -26.90 -7.58
C MET A 6 -8.25 -25.82 -6.93
N ALA A 7 -7.07 -25.54 -7.50
CA ALA A 7 -6.21 -24.42 -7.05
C ALA A 7 -6.74 -23.08 -7.57
N ALA A 8 -7.25 -23.04 -8.80
CA ALA A 8 -7.81 -21.84 -9.40
C ALA A 8 -9.14 -21.40 -8.75
N ARG A 9 -10.01 -22.35 -8.35
CA ARG A 9 -11.26 -22.02 -7.63
C ARG A 9 -10.99 -21.35 -6.29
N LYS A 10 -9.98 -21.76 -5.53
CA LYS A 10 -9.71 -21.18 -4.20
C LYS A 10 -9.29 -19.71 -4.26
N SER A 11 -8.61 -19.29 -5.32
CA SER A 11 -8.31 -17.87 -5.56
C SER A 11 -9.52 -17.08 -6.06
N PHE A 12 -10.46 -17.73 -6.76
CA PHE A 12 -11.65 -17.06 -7.29
C PHE A 12 -12.76 -16.90 -6.24
N ILE A 13 -12.96 -17.89 -5.35
CA ILE A 13 -13.98 -17.83 -4.28
C ILE A 13 -13.77 -16.61 -3.35
N GLY A 14 -12.54 -16.12 -3.18
CA GLY A 14 -12.27 -14.91 -2.38
C GLY A 14 -12.84 -13.60 -2.97
N VAL A 15 -13.06 -13.52 -4.29
CA VAL A 15 -13.56 -12.31 -4.96
C VAL A 15 -15.09 -12.30 -5.06
N ILE A 16 -15.71 -13.47 -5.21
CA ILE A 16 -17.17 -13.62 -5.44
C ILE A 16 -18.01 -13.72 -4.15
N HIS A 17 -17.42 -13.83 -2.95
CA HIS A 17 -18.17 -13.87 -1.68
C HIS A 17 -18.06 -12.59 -0.83
N PHE A 18 -17.51 -11.51 -1.39
CA PHE A 18 -17.46 -10.21 -0.70
C PHE A 18 -18.85 -9.63 -0.37
N HIS A 19 -19.87 -10.00 -1.14
CA HIS A 19 -21.22 -9.46 -1.00
C HIS A 19 -22.05 -10.08 0.13
N GLU A 20 -21.67 -11.26 0.66
CA GLU A 20 -22.50 -12.01 1.61
C GLU A 20 -22.03 -11.91 3.08
N CYS A 21 -21.00 -11.10 3.38
CA CYS A 21 -20.43 -11.04 4.74
C CYS A 21 -20.35 -9.61 5.29
N PRO A 22 -21.46 -9.05 5.81
CA PRO A 22 -21.45 -7.75 6.46
C PRO A 22 -21.19 -7.91 7.95
N VAL A 23 -19.92 -8.00 8.39
CA VAL A 23 -19.65 -7.83 9.85
C VAL A 23 -18.76 -6.64 10.21
N GLN A 24 -18.25 -5.88 9.24
CA GLN A 24 -17.71 -4.54 9.50
C GLN A 24 -17.79 -3.64 8.26
N PRO A 25 -18.57 -2.54 8.31
CA PRO A 25 -18.72 -1.63 7.17
C PRO A 25 -17.44 -0.82 6.87
N ASN A 26 -16.55 -0.66 7.85
CA ASN A 26 -15.37 0.21 7.72
C ASN A 26 -14.24 -0.41 6.86
N LEU A 27 -14.18 -1.75 6.81
CA LEU A 27 -13.11 -2.46 6.11
C LEU A 27 -13.28 -2.44 4.57
N PRO A 28 -14.49 -2.65 4.01
CA PRO A 28 -14.75 -2.39 2.59
C PRO A 28 -14.44 -0.94 2.19
N ILE A 29 -14.84 0.04 3.02
CA ILE A 29 -14.57 1.46 2.77
C ILE A 29 -13.06 1.73 2.68
N TYR A 30 -12.27 1.13 3.58
CA TYR A 30 -10.81 1.23 3.55
C TYR A 30 -10.22 0.77 2.21
N VAL A 31 -10.61 -0.41 1.72
CA VAL A 31 -10.10 -1.00 0.48
C VAL A 31 -10.58 -0.23 -0.75
N THR A 32 -11.84 0.22 -0.76
CA THR A 32 -12.40 1.04 -1.84
C THR A 32 -11.66 2.37 -1.97
N VAL A 33 -11.39 3.06 -0.86
CA VAL A 33 -10.68 4.35 -0.87
C VAL A 33 -9.25 4.19 -1.39
N ILE A 34 -8.54 3.12 -1.01
CA ILE A 34 -7.21 2.82 -1.56
C ILE A 34 -7.27 2.59 -3.09
N GLY A 35 -8.25 1.82 -3.56
CA GLY A 35 -8.42 1.53 -4.98
C GLY A 35 -8.69 2.79 -5.82
N VAL A 36 -9.63 3.63 -5.36
CA VAL A 36 -9.98 4.89 -6.05
C VAL A 36 -8.82 5.87 -6.05
N THR A 37 -8.13 6.01 -4.91
CA THR A 37 -6.98 6.93 -4.81
C THR A 37 -5.82 6.47 -5.70
N GLY A 38 -5.61 5.15 -5.82
CA GLY A 38 -4.64 4.56 -6.75
C GLY A 38 -4.96 4.86 -8.22
N LEU A 39 -6.20 4.64 -8.66
CA LEU A 39 -6.63 4.96 -10.02
C LEU A 39 -6.47 6.45 -10.33
N LEU A 40 -6.81 7.30 -9.37
CA LEU A 40 -6.68 8.74 -9.49
C LEU A 40 -5.21 9.18 -9.60
N SER A 41 -4.30 8.54 -8.87
CA SER A 41 -2.87 8.80 -8.98
C SER A 41 -2.29 8.43 -10.35
N LEU A 42 -2.76 7.31 -10.95
CA LEU A 42 -2.38 6.90 -12.30
C LEU A 42 -2.88 7.89 -13.36
N LEU A 43 -4.12 8.36 -13.22
CA LEU A 43 -4.69 9.38 -14.10
C LEU A 43 -3.87 10.67 -14.03
N VAL A 44 -3.50 11.11 -12.83
CA VAL A 44 -2.69 12.33 -12.64
C VAL A 44 -1.31 12.15 -13.27
N MET A 45 -0.66 10.99 -13.11
CA MET A 45 0.63 10.69 -13.73
C MET A 45 0.54 10.70 -15.26
N TYR A 46 -0.52 10.11 -15.82
CA TYR A 46 -0.78 10.11 -17.26
C TYR A 46 -0.96 11.53 -17.80
N LEU A 47 -1.81 12.33 -17.16
CA LEU A 47 -2.03 13.73 -17.54
C LEU A 47 -0.73 14.54 -17.51
N ARG A 48 0.09 14.34 -16.48
CA ARG A 48 1.38 15.01 -16.31
C ARG A 48 2.38 14.69 -17.42
N ASN A 49 2.29 13.51 -18.01
CA ASN A 49 3.18 13.06 -19.09
C ASN A 49 2.68 13.45 -20.50
N THR A 50 1.40 13.82 -20.62
CA THR A 50 0.75 14.08 -21.92
C THR A 50 0.53 15.57 -22.19
N LEU A 51 0.53 16.40 -21.14
CA LEU A 51 0.25 17.85 -21.23
C LEU A 51 1.53 18.67 -21.04
N ASP A 52 1.82 19.56 -21.98
CA ASP A 52 2.93 20.53 -21.95
C ASP A 52 2.57 21.86 -21.24
N ASP A 53 1.31 22.03 -20.80
CA ASP A 53 0.84 23.29 -20.20
C ASP A 53 1.21 23.46 -18.71
N GLY A 54 1.96 24.52 -18.41
CA GLY A 54 2.60 24.73 -17.10
C GLY A 54 1.67 24.94 -15.90
N LEU A 55 0.42 25.37 -16.09
CA LEU A 55 -0.54 25.56 -15.00
C LEU A 55 -1.11 24.22 -14.52
N LEU A 56 -1.51 23.36 -15.46
CA LEU A 56 -2.12 22.05 -15.19
C LEU A 56 -1.12 21.09 -14.54
N VAL A 57 0.14 21.09 -15.00
CA VAL A 57 1.21 20.29 -14.38
C VAL A 57 1.46 20.72 -12.93
N ARG A 58 1.34 22.01 -12.62
CA ARG A 58 1.48 22.53 -11.25
C ARG A 58 0.33 22.10 -10.35
N PHE A 59 -0.91 22.12 -10.86
CA PHE A 59 -2.08 21.57 -10.17
C PHE A 59 -1.96 20.06 -9.96
N CYS A 60 -1.58 19.29 -10.98
CA CYS A 60 -1.33 17.86 -10.88
C CYS A 60 -0.27 17.56 -9.82
N SER A 61 0.82 18.34 -9.76
CA SER A 61 1.86 18.16 -8.76
C SER A 61 1.37 18.43 -7.33
N ALA A 62 0.61 19.50 -7.11
CA ALA A 62 0.01 19.81 -5.81
C ALA A 62 -0.98 18.72 -5.40
N PHE A 63 -1.80 18.27 -6.34
CA PHE A 63 -2.77 17.22 -6.13
C PHE A 63 -2.12 15.86 -5.80
N SER A 64 -1.04 15.48 -6.50
CA SER A 64 -0.25 14.29 -6.18
C SER A 64 0.26 14.33 -4.74
N PHE A 65 0.73 15.48 -4.26
CA PHE A 65 1.19 15.63 -2.88
C PHE A 65 0.05 15.46 -1.87
N THR A 66 -1.12 16.06 -2.13
CA THR A 66 -2.31 15.88 -1.29
C THR A 66 -2.77 14.43 -1.26
N LEU A 67 -2.80 13.74 -2.41
CA LEU A 67 -3.16 12.31 -2.48
C LEU A 67 -2.17 11.46 -1.67
N TYR A 68 -0.88 11.77 -1.74
CA TYR A 68 0.13 11.04 -0.97
C TYR A 68 -0.06 11.20 0.54
N LEU A 69 -0.25 12.44 1.02
CA LEU A 69 -0.54 12.70 2.43
C LEU A 69 -1.83 12.00 2.89
N PHE A 70 -2.88 12.07 2.06
CA PHE A 70 -4.14 11.41 2.34
C PHE A 70 -3.96 9.89 2.46
N ILE A 71 -3.22 9.25 1.54
CA ILE A 71 -2.92 7.82 1.60
C ILE A 71 -2.18 7.47 2.89
N VAL A 72 -1.18 8.25 3.30
CA VAL A 72 -0.41 7.99 4.53
C VAL A 72 -1.32 8.08 5.76
N CYS A 73 -2.12 9.14 5.89
CA CYS A 73 -3.06 9.28 7.00
C CYS A 73 -4.11 8.17 7.01
N TRP A 74 -4.62 7.80 5.82
CA TRP A 74 -5.61 6.74 5.65
C TRP A 74 -5.03 5.37 6.00
N PHE A 75 -3.77 5.13 5.66
CA PHE A 75 -3.05 3.90 6.01
C PHE A 75 -2.94 3.73 7.53
N ILE A 76 -2.62 4.81 8.26
CA ILE A 76 -2.61 4.80 9.73
C ILE A 76 -4.01 4.51 10.29
N ALA A 77 -5.05 5.14 9.75
CA ALA A 77 -6.43 4.85 10.15
C ALA A 77 -6.83 3.38 9.89
N GLY A 78 -6.37 2.82 8.77
CA GLY A 78 -6.49 1.40 8.43
C GLY A 78 -5.86 0.49 9.47
N THR A 79 -4.65 0.81 9.95
CA THR A 79 -4.03 0.04 11.04
C THR A 79 -4.89 0.05 12.29
N TYR A 80 -5.42 1.21 12.69
CA TYR A 80 -6.27 1.34 13.87
C TYR A 80 -7.55 0.49 13.72
N TRP A 81 -8.19 0.52 12.56
CA TRP A 81 -9.37 -0.31 12.31
C TRP A 81 -9.07 -1.80 12.38
N ILE A 82 -7.95 -2.24 11.81
CA ILE A 82 -7.48 -3.64 11.90
C ILE A 82 -7.26 -4.03 13.37
N TYR A 83 -6.50 -3.23 14.13
CA TYR A 83 -6.18 -3.52 15.53
C TYR A 83 -7.40 -3.42 16.47
N SER A 84 -8.38 -2.57 16.16
CA SER A 84 -9.61 -2.42 16.96
C SER A 84 -10.48 -3.69 16.96
N ILE A 85 -10.31 -4.58 16.00
CA ILE A 85 -11.07 -5.83 15.87
C ILE A 85 -10.32 -6.98 16.57
N TYR A 86 -9.13 -6.73 17.12
CA TYR A 86 -8.33 -7.72 17.81
C TYR A 86 -8.67 -7.77 19.32
N PRO A 87 -9.00 -8.94 19.90
CA PRO A 87 -9.15 -10.25 19.28
C PRO A 87 -10.54 -10.43 18.62
N PRO A 88 -10.63 -11.10 17.46
CA PRO A 88 -11.94 -11.38 16.85
C PRO A 88 -12.72 -12.35 17.76
N ASN A 89 -14.01 -12.12 17.95
CA ASN A 89 -14.88 -13.07 18.64
C ASN A 89 -15.02 -14.32 17.77
N TYR A 90 -14.31 -15.40 18.13
CA TYR A 90 -14.31 -16.69 17.43
C TYR A 90 -15.55 -17.54 17.73
N VAL A 91 -16.75 -16.96 17.66
CA VAL A 91 -18.01 -17.73 17.79
C VAL A 91 -18.33 -18.35 16.43
N PRO A 92 -18.24 -19.69 16.28
CA PRO A 92 -18.40 -20.35 15.01
C PRO A 92 -19.88 -20.31 14.61
N THR A 93 -20.23 -19.33 13.80
CA THR A 93 -21.57 -19.27 13.21
C THR A 93 -21.42 -19.78 11.79
N SER A 94 -21.86 -21.02 11.61
CA SER A 94 -21.81 -21.80 10.37
C SER A 94 -21.92 -20.92 9.12
N THR A 95 -20.96 -21.10 8.20
CA THR A 95 -20.83 -20.50 6.85
C THR A 95 -20.12 -19.13 6.69
N GLY A 96 -19.84 -18.36 7.75
CA GLY A 96 -19.23 -16.99 7.64
C GLY A 96 -17.79 -16.79 8.16
N ASP A 97 -17.25 -17.71 8.96
CA ASP A 97 -16.00 -17.50 9.71
C ASP A 97 -14.73 -17.33 8.86
N HIS A 98 -14.69 -17.94 7.67
CA HIS A 98 -13.54 -17.86 6.79
C HIS A 98 -13.40 -16.49 6.12
N CYS A 99 -14.48 -15.72 5.99
CA CYS A 99 -14.49 -14.43 5.30
C CYS A 99 -13.77 -13.35 6.14
N HIS A 100 -14.10 -13.23 7.42
CA HIS A 100 -13.45 -12.27 8.33
C HIS A 100 -11.98 -12.56 8.52
N LYS A 101 -11.62 -13.83 8.69
CA LYS A 101 -10.24 -14.25 8.90
C LYS A 101 -9.39 -13.98 7.66
N ALA A 102 -9.88 -14.30 6.45
CA ALA A 102 -9.13 -14.09 5.22
C ALA A 102 -8.93 -12.59 4.90
N LEU A 103 -9.98 -11.78 5.02
CA LEU A 103 -9.91 -10.34 4.75
C LEU A 103 -9.03 -9.60 5.76
N TYR A 104 -9.14 -9.96 7.05
CA TYR A 104 -8.27 -9.44 8.10
C TYR A 104 -6.81 -9.85 7.87
N LEU A 105 -6.54 -11.13 7.59
CA LEU A 105 -5.18 -11.58 7.29
C LEU A 105 -4.62 -10.85 6.06
N PHE A 106 -5.42 -10.67 5.01
CA PHE A 106 -4.99 -9.95 3.82
C PHE A 106 -4.63 -8.49 4.15
N ALA A 107 -5.51 -7.76 4.83
CA ALA A 107 -5.27 -6.37 5.23
C ALA A 107 -4.04 -6.25 6.15
N PHE A 108 -3.89 -7.17 7.10
CA PHE A 108 -2.75 -7.23 8.01
C PHE A 108 -1.43 -7.50 7.27
N TRP A 109 -1.40 -8.49 6.37
CA TRP A 109 -0.21 -8.82 5.59
C TRP A 109 0.17 -7.70 4.62
N ILE A 110 -0.80 -7.13 3.91
CA ILE A 110 -0.55 -5.99 3.00
C ILE A 110 -0.01 -4.78 3.78
N ASN A 111 -0.55 -4.49 4.96
CA ASN A 111 -0.06 -3.42 5.81
C ASN A 111 1.40 -3.66 6.26
N ASN A 112 1.70 -4.86 6.76
CA ASN A 112 3.05 -5.21 7.20
C ASN A 112 4.06 -5.22 6.05
N LEU A 113 3.69 -5.76 4.88
CA LEU A 113 4.53 -5.75 3.69
C LEU A 113 4.83 -4.33 3.21
N SER A 114 3.84 -3.43 3.23
CA SER A 114 4.03 -2.04 2.84
C SER A 114 5.01 -1.31 3.76
N PHE A 115 4.90 -1.48 5.08
CA PHE A 115 5.86 -0.91 6.04
C PHE A 115 7.27 -1.47 5.83
N LEU A 116 7.39 -2.79 5.61
CA LEU A 116 8.68 -3.44 5.36
C LEU A 116 9.34 -2.89 4.09
N CYS A 117 8.58 -2.73 3.00
CA CYS A 117 9.07 -2.16 1.76
C CYS A 117 9.59 -0.73 1.95
N VAL A 118 8.82 0.14 2.62
CA VAL A 118 9.25 1.52 2.89
C VAL A 118 10.52 1.55 3.74
N PHE A 119 10.60 0.71 4.77
CA PHE A 119 11.79 0.60 5.62
C PHE A 119 13.03 0.18 4.81
N ILE A 120 12.92 -0.87 3.99
CA ILE A 120 14.03 -1.33 3.14
C ILE A 120 14.47 -0.25 2.15
N LEU A 121 13.52 0.42 1.47
CA LEU A 121 13.83 1.50 0.54
C LEU A 121 14.54 2.67 1.23
N SER A 122 14.12 3.02 2.45
CA SER A 122 14.76 4.09 3.23
C SER A 122 16.20 3.73 3.63
N LEU A 123 16.45 2.47 4.03
CA LEU A 123 17.79 2.00 4.36
C LEU A 123 18.69 1.94 3.13
N PHE A 124 18.17 1.51 2.00
CA PHE A 124 18.91 1.49 0.73
C PHE A 124 19.27 2.92 0.28
N ALA A 125 18.35 3.87 0.40
CA ALA A 125 18.62 5.29 0.12
C ALA A 125 19.67 5.88 1.10
N LEU A 126 19.58 5.55 2.38
CA LEU A 126 20.60 5.97 3.36
C LEU A 126 21.96 5.35 3.04
N TYR A 127 22.01 4.06 2.72
CA TYR A 127 23.24 3.36 2.37
C TYR A 127 23.92 3.98 1.14
N THR A 128 23.16 4.24 0.07
CA THR A 128 23.67 4.87 -1.15
C THR A 128 24.15 6.31 -0.92
N THR A 129 23.44 7.10 -0.11
CA THR A 129 23.87 8.47 0.24
C THR A 129 25.11 8.50 1.15
N LEU A 130 25.24 7.53 2.07
CA LEU A 130 26.44 7.36 2.90
C LEU A 130 27.64 6.93 2.06
N ASN A 131 27.46 5.99 1.13
CA ASN A 131 28.51 5.58 0.20
C ASN A 131 28.88 6.71 -0.78
N GLY A 132 27.91 7.49 -1.26
CA GLY A 132 28.18 8.69 -2.05
C GLY A 132 28.97 9.75 -1.26
N ARG A 133 28.61 9.97 0.01
CA ARG A 133 29.36 10.87 0.91
C ARG A 133 30.77 10.34 1.19
N SER A 134 30.96 9.06 1.46
CA SER A 134 32.29 8.49 1.77
C SER A 134 33.26 8.58 0.58
N ILE A 135 32.77 8.40 -0.64
CA ILE A 135 33.56 8.59 -1.88
C ILE A 135 33.95 10.07 -2.06
N LEU A 136 33.03 11.01 -1.86
CA LEU A 136 33.32 12.45 -1.94
C LEU A 136 34.32 12.91 -0.87
N PHE A 137 34.23 12.38 0.36
CA PHE A 137 35.20 12.67 1.42
C PHE A 137 36.60 12.11 1.10
N THR A 138 36.69 10.92 0.53
CA THR A 138 37.97 10.32 0.07
C THR A 138 38.60 11.16 -1.04
N ASN A 139 37.81 11.62 -2.01
CA ASN A 139 38.29 12.46 -3.10
C ASN A 139 38.81 13.81 -2.58
N ARG A 140 38.07 14.49 -1.69
CA ARG A 140 38.50 15.79 -1.14
C ARG A 140 39.80 15.71 -0.31
N ASN A 141 40.03 14.61 0.41
CA ASN A 141 41.26 14.40 1.18
C ASN A 141 42.49 14.11 0.31
N GLN A 142 42.32 13.66 -0.94
CA GLN A 142 43.45 13.54 -1.88
C GLN A 142 43.92 14.90 -2.40
N TYR A 143 43.03 15.88 -2.60
CA TYR A 143 43.39 17.22 -3.10
C TYR A 143 43.97 18.18 -2.05
N VAL A 144 43.75 17.93 -0.75
CA VAL A 144 44.27 18.75 0.36
C VAL A 144 45.65 18.28 0.83
N LYS A 145 46.16 17.16 0.28
CA LYS A 145 47.45 16.56 0.64
C LYS A 145 48.63 17.05 -0.22
N ILE A 146 48.57 18.30 -0.68
CA ILE A 146 49.62 18.97 -1.48
C ILE A 146 50.12 20.19 -0.70
#